data_AF-A0A3D1BD74-F1
#
_entry.id   AF-A0A3D1BD74-F1
#
_cell.length_a   1.000
_cell.length_b   1.000
_cell.length_c   1.000
_cell.angle_alpha   90.00
_cell.angle_beta   90.00
_cell.angle_gamma   90.00
#
_symmetry.space_group_name_H-M   'P 1'
#
loop_
_entity.id
_entity.type
_entity.pdbx_description
1 polymer ?
#
loop_
_entity_poly.entity_id
_entity_poly.type
_entity_poly.pdbx_seq_one_letter_code
_entity_poly.pdbx_strand_id
1 'polypeptide(L)'
;MSRLNPRQQEAVNYVGGPMLVLAGAGSGKTSVITRKIAYLVQQCGIQARHIVAMTFTNKAAREMRERVGTLLKGAEARGLTVSTFHNLGMNIIRKEYARLGYKPGFSIFDDGDIKALLTDIMQKEYSGDDGADEIKNYIDSWKNDLILPDEALANARNPKEQTAAIVYLHYQRTLKAYNAVDFNDLILLPVKLFQEHADILEKWQNRIRYLLVDEYQDTNASQYLLVKLLVGMRNQFTVVGDDDQSIYAWRGARPENLMLLKEDYPSLKVVMLEQNYRSTSRILKCANILIANNPHVFEKQLWSDMGHGDEIRVIRTRNEDAECERVALEILTEHLRTQRPYSDFAILYRGNYQAKLMELKLQHHQIPYRLSGGTSFFARQEVKDLMSYFRLLVNPDDDNAFLRVINVPRREIGSTTLEKLGNYANERKISMYAAADEIGLGEHLDARFTERLAR
;
A
#
# COMPACT_ATOMS: atom_id res chain seq x y z
N MET A 1 6.76 24.75 -17.30
CA MET A 1 7.34 23.96 -16.20
C MET A 1 8.52 24.72 -15.62
N SER A 2 8.68 24.79 -14.30
CA SER A 2 9.79 25.51 -13.65
C SER A 2 11.15 24.88 -14.02
N ARG A 3 12.19 25.71 -14.03
CA ARG A 3 13.58 25.27 -14.24
C ARG A 3 14.02 24.43 -13.04
N LEU A 4 14.66 23.28 -13.28
CA LEU A 4 15.27 22.49 -12.22
C LEU A 4 16.46 23.25 -11.62
N ASN A 5 16.63 23.19 -10.31
CA ASN A 5 17.86 23.67 -9.69
C ASN A 5 19.04 22.71 -10.00
N PRO A 6 20.29 23.11 -9.75
CA PRO A 6 21.46 22.29 -10.06
C PRO A 6 21.43 20.89 -9.42
N ARG A 7 20.95 20.75 -8.18
CA ARG A 7 20.86 19.47 -7.47
C ARG A 7 19.78 18.55 -8.05
N GLN A 8 18.62 19.11 -8.39
CA GLN A 8 17.57 18.37 -9.10
C GLN A 8 18.04 17.92 -10.48
N GLN A 9 18.80 18.77 -11.20
CA GLN A 9 19.38 18.42 -12.48
C GLN A 9 20.44 17.31 -12.35
N GLU A 10 21.29 17.37 -11.33
CA GLU A 10 22.24 16.31 -10.97
C GLU A 10 21.51 14.96 -10.77
N ALA A 11 20.43 14.95 -9.98
CA ALA A 11 19.62 13.76 -9.73
C ALA A 11 18.96 13.20 -11.01
N VAL A 12 18.46 14.06 -11.89
CA VAL A 12 17.84 13.65 -13.16
C VAL A 12 18.88 13.05 -14.11
N ASN A 13 20.05 13.67 -14.22
CA ASN A 13 21.07 13.29 -15.20
C ASN A 13 21.88 12.06 -14.79
N TYR A 14 22.01 11.80 -13.48
CA TYR A 14 22.82 10.67 -13.02
C TYR A 14 22.15 9.32 -13.33
N VAL A 15 22.73 8.54 -14.22
CA VAL A 15 22.25 7.20 -14.62
C VAL A 15 23.34 6.11 -14.50
N GLY A 16 24.48 6.47 -13.89
CA GLY A 16 25.66 5.61 -13.82
C GLY A 16 25.58 4.47 -12.80
N GLY A 17 24.51 4.40 -12.00
CA GLY A 17 24.37 3.41 -10.94
C GLY A 17 23.26 3.74 -9.95
N PRO A 18 23.31 3.16 -8.74
CA PRO A 18 22.27 3.31 -7.74
C PRO A 18 22.29 4.72 -7.17
N MET A 19 21.10 5.30 -6.99
CA MET A 19 20.98 6.67 -6.50
C MET A 19 19.91 6.81 -5.43
N LEU A 20 20.26 7.53 -4.37
CA LEU A 20 19.34 7.99 -3.34
C LEU A 20 19.21 9.51 -3.43
N VAL A 21 17.98 9.99 -3.64
CA VAL A 21 17.64 11.40 -3.54
C VAL A 21 17.01 11.65 -2.17
N LEU A 22 17.79 12.25 -1.27
CA LEU A 22 17.30 12.70 0.03
C LEU A 22 16.68 14.07 -0.13
N ALA A 23 15.37 14.15 0.02
CA ALA A 23 14.63 15.29 -0.45
C ALA A 23 13.61 15.74 0.58
N GLY A 24 13.88 16.91 1.17
CA GLY A 24 13.03 17.51 2.17
C GLY A 24 11.60 17.74 1.70
N ALA A 25 10.70 18.03 2.64
CA ALA A 25 9.34 18.45 2.33
C ALA A 25 9.35 19.57 1.29
N GLY A 26 8.52 19.46 0.24
CA GLY A 26 8.38 20.51 -0.78
C GLY A 26 9.60 20.77 -1.67
N SER A 27 10.63 19.92 -1.66
CA SER A 27 11.87 20.09 -2.46
C SER A 27 11.77 19.65 -3.93
N GLY A 28 10.61 19.14 -4.35
CA GLY A 28 10.38 18.71 -5.73
C GLY A 28 10.65 17.23 -6.03
N LYS A 29 10.63 16.33 -5.03
CA LYS A 29 10.72 14.85 -5.15
C LYS A 29 10.09 14.30 -6.43
N THR A 30 8.77 14.48 -6.57
CA THR A 30 8.01 13.97 -7.72
C THR A 30 8.42 14.60 -9.06
N SER A 31 8.87 15.87 -9.07
CA SER A 31 9.37 16.52 -10.28
C SER A 31 10.67 15.86 -10.76
N VAL A 32 11.56 15.50 -9.83
CA VAL A 32 12.80 14.78 -10.12
C VAL A 32 12.51 13.41 -10.71
N ILE A 33 11.65 12.60 -10.08
CA ILE A 33 11.29 11.26 -10.60
C ILE A 33 10.69 11.34 -12.00
N THR A 34 9.69 12.20 -12.19
CA THR A 34 8.96 12.30 -13.47
C THR A 34 9.87 12.76 -14.62
N ARG A 35 10.75 13.72 -14.37
CA ARG A 35 11.74 14.16 -15.37
C ARG A 35 12.86 13.17 -15.58
N LYS A 36 13.25 12.42 -14.55
CA LYS A 36 14.21 11.33 -14.71
C LYS A 36 13.67 10.23 -15.61
N ILE A 37 12.39 9.86 -15.46
CA ILE A 37 11.74 8.93 -16.40
C ILE A 37 11.83 9.47 -17.83
N ALA A 38 11.50 10.75 -18.03
CA ALA A 38 11.60 11.36 -19.36
C ALA A 38 13.04 11.37 -19.90
N TYR A 39 14.02 11.69 -19.06
CA TYR A 39 15.45 11.69 -19.40
C TYR A 39 15.95 10.29 -19.80
N LEU A 40 15.59 9.26 -19.04
CA LEU A 40 15.95 7.86 -19.33
C LEU A 40 15.43 7.42 -20.70
N VAL A 41 14.22 7.85 -21.07
CA VAL A 41 13.62 7.51 -22.36
C VAL A 41 14.23 8.34 -23.50
N GLN A 42 14.26 9.66 -23.37
CA GLN A 42 14.60 10.56 -24.47
C GLN A 42 16.11 10.71 -24.70
N GLN A 43 16.90 10.70 -23.62
CA GLN A 43 18.34 10.96 -23.68
C GLN A 43 19.17 9.68 -23.54
N CYS A 44 18.75 8.74 -22.68
CA CYS A 44 19.45 7.47 -22.50
C CYS A 44 18.95 6.34 -23.42
N GLY A 45 17.86 6.56 -24.16
CA GLY A 45 17.31 5.56 -25.10
C GLY A 45 16.70 4.32 -24.44
N ILE A 46 16.43 4.35 -23.12
CA ILE A 46 15.78 3.23 -22.44
C ILE A 46 14.30 3.24 -22.79
N GLN A 47 13.84 2.17 -23.44
CA GLN A 47 12.43 2.05 -23.80
C GLN A 47 11.56 2.03 -22.54
N ALA A 48 10.45 2.79 -22.53
CA ALA A 48 9.58 2.95 -21.38
C ALA A 48 9.08 1.63 -20.76
N ARG A 49 8.85 0.59 -21.57
CA ARG A 49 8.49 -0.76 -21.09
C ARG A 49 9.48 -1.42 -20.14
N HIS A 50 10.72 -0.91 -20.10
CA HIS A 50 11.79 -1.37 -19.23
C HIS A 50 11.98 -0.50 -17.98
N ILE A 51 11.16 0.52 -17.80
CA ILE A 51 11.19 1.42 -16.66
C ILE A 51 9.96 1.14 -15.79
N VAL A 52 10.21 0.95 -14.49
CA VAL A 52 9.16 0.83 -13.48
C VAL A 52 9.32 1.96 -12.48
N ALA A 53 8.23 2.68 -12.18
CA ALA A 53 8.17 3.68 -11.14
C ALA A 53 7.14 3.28 -10.08
N MET A 54 7.58 3.18 -8.83
CA MET A 54 6.78 2.74 -7.70
C MET A 54 6.45 3.91 -6.77
N THR A 55 5.21 3.92 -6.27
CA THR A 55 4.71 4.90 -5.30
C THR A 55 3.93 4.20 -4.18
N PHE A 56 3.68 4.86 -3.05
CA PHE A 56 2.91 4.24 -1.97
C PHE A 56 1.39 4.27 -2.17
N THR A 57 0.85 5.25 -2.89
CA THR A 57 -0.61 5.40 -3.04
C THR A 57 -1.04 5.36 -4.50
N ASN A 58 -2.26 4.85 -4.75
CA ASN A 58 -2.85 4.88 -6.09
C ASN A 58 -3.02 6.31 -6.64
N LYS A 59 -3.25 7.29 -5.75
CA LYS A 59 -3.31 8.71 -6.10
C LYS A 59 -1.95 9.20 -6.61
N ALA A 60 -0.87 8.93 -5.89
CA ALA A 60 0.48 9.31 -6.30
C ALA A 60 0.87 8.62 -7.62
N ALA A 61 0.56 7.34 -7.81
CA ALA A 61 0.77 6.64 -9.07
C ALA A 61 0.04 7.33 -10.24
N ARG A 62 -1.23 7.72 -10.05
CA ARG A 62 -2.02 8.40 -11.08
C ARG A 62 -1.45 9.77 -11.41
N GLU A 63 -1.16 10.58 -10.40
CA GLU A 63 -0.55 11.91 -10.60
C GLU A 63 0.82 11.82 -11.27
N MET A 64 1.63 10.82 -10.93
CA MET A 64 2.92 10.58 -11.58
C MET A 64 2.74 10.18 -13.05
N ARG A 65 1.78 9.30 -13.38
CA ARG A 65 1.46 8.96 -14.78
C ARG A 65 1.02 10.18 -15.58
N GLU A 66 0.13 11.00 -15.03
CA GLU A 66 -0.33 12.23 -15.69
C GLU A 66 0.84 13.16 -15.98
N ARG A 67 1.72 13.39 -14.98
CA ARG A 67 2.92 14.22 -15.15
C ARG A 67 3.88 13.67 -16.20
N VAL A 68 4.17 12.38 -16.19
CA VAL A 68 5.03 11.76 -17.21
C VAL A 68 4.39 11.87 -18.59
N GLY A 69 3.06 11.73 -18.71
CA GLY A 69 2.33 11.91 -19.97
C GLY A 69 2.43 13.31 -20.55
N THR A 70 2.71 14.34 -19.74
CA THR A 70 3.01 15.69 -20.25
C THR A 70 4.45 15.83 -20.78
N LEU A 71 5.36 14.95 -20.37
CA LEU A 71 6.78 14.99 -20.72
C LEU A 71 7.13 14.07 -21.91
N LEU A 72 6.49 12.91 -21.96
CA LEU A 72 6.68 11.88 -23.00
C LEU A 72 5.45 11.86 -23.92
N LYS A 73 5.66 11.96 -25.23
CA LYS A 73 4.56 12.04 -26.20
C LYS A 73 4.32 10.71 -26.90
N GLY A 74 3.06 10.32 -27.05
CA GLY A 74 2.62 9.22 -27.91
C GLY A 74 3.33 7.89 -27.62
N ALA A 75 4.07 7.38 -28.60
CA ALA A 75 4.74 6.08 -28.54
C ALA A 75 5.88 6.02 -27.50
N GLU A 76 6.46 7.15 -27.09
CA GLU A 76 7.58 7.20 -26.14
C GLU A 76 7.21 6.64 -24.76
N ALA A 77 5.98 6.91 -24.29
CA ALA A 77 5.51 6.45 -22.99
C ALA A 77 4.99 5.01 -23.00
N ARG A 78 4.95 4.34 -24.17
CA ARG A 78 4.27 3.06 -24.34
C ARG A 78 4.93 1.97 -23.48
N GLY A 79 4.12 1.38 -22.61
CA GLY A 79 4.54 0.29 -21.73
C GLY A 79 5.19 0.73 -20.41
N LEU A 80 5.34 2.04 -20.15
CA LEU A 80 5.79 2.53 -18.85
C LEU A 80 4.92 1.95 -17.73
N THR A 81 5.56 1.34 -16.73
CA THR A 81 4.85 0.83 -15.56
C THR A 81 5.02 1.83 -14.42
N VAL A 82 3.99 2.60 -14.13
CA VAL A 82 3.89 3.38 -12.88
C VAL A 82 2.86 2.69 -12.01
N SER A 83 3.18 2.28 -10.78
CA SER A 83 2.23 1.56 -9.92
C SER A 83 2.58 1.69 -8.44
N THR A 84 1.76 1.09 -7.59
CA THR A 84 2.16 0.81 -6.21
C THR A 84 2.95 -0.49 -6.12
N PHE A 85 3.63 -0.73 -4.98
CA PHE A 85 4.25 -2.01 -4.66
C PHE A 85 3.25 -3.17 -4.81
N HIS A 86 2.09 -3.06 -4.16
CA HIS A 86 1.03 -4.06 -4.20
C HIS A 86 0.51 -4.33 -5.62
N ASN A 87 0.36 -3.29 -6.45
CA ASN A 87 -0.07 -3.46 -7.84
C ASN A 87 1.01 -4.17 -8.69
N LEU A 88 2.29 -3.87 -8.46
CA LEU A 88 3.38 -4.59 -9.13
C LEU A 88 3.39 -6.06 -8.71
N GLY A 89 3.29 -6.31 -7.41
CA GLY A 89 3.22 -7.64 -6.83
C GLY A 89 2.05 -8.48 -7.34
N MET A 90 0.84 -7.91 -7.34
CA MET A 90 -0.33 -8.52 -7.97
C MET A 90 -0.09 -8.88 -9.44
N ASN A 91 0.58 -8.01 -10.21
CA ASN A 91 0.89 -8.28 -11.61
C ASN A 91 1.96 -9.37 -11.78
N ILE A 92 2.89 -9.52 -10.83
CA ILE A 92 3.85 -10.62 -10.79
C ILE A 92 3.11 -11.93 -10.51
N ILE A 93 2.31 -11.97 -9.44
CA ILE A 93 1.50 -13.16 -9.08
C ILE A 93 0.60 -13.56 -10.24
N ARG A 94 -0.10 -12.61 -10.89
CA ARG A 94 -0.99 -12.89 -12.03
C ARG A 94 -0.24 -13.49 -13.22
N LYS A 95 1.02 -13.13 -13.43
CA LYS A 95 1.82 -13.66 -14.55
C LYS A 95 2.46 -15.01 -14.23
N GLU A 96 2.81 -15.23 -12.97
CA GLU A 96 3.54 -16.41 -12.51
C GLU A 96 2.66 -17.33 -11.63
N TYR A 97 1.33 -17.20 -11.72
CA TYR A 97 0.36 -17.83 -10.83
C TYR A 97 0.54 -19.36 -10.77
N ALA A 98 0.83 -19.98 -11.91
CA ALA A 98 1.03 -21.41 -12.02
C ALA A 98 2.26 -21.88 -11.23
N ARG A 99 3.34 -21.08 -11.20
CA ARG A 99 4.53 -21.43 -10.42
C ARG A 99 4.32 -21.27 -8.93
N LEU A 100 3.51 -20.28 -8.55
CA LEU A 100 3.06 -20.08 -7.18
C LEU A 100 1.97 -21.10 -6.76
N GLY A 101 1.54 -22.01 -7.64
CA GLY A 101 0.50 -23.00 -7.38
C GLY A 101 -0.90 -22.41 -7.19
N TYR A 102 -1.18 -21.24 -7.77
CA TYR A 102 -2.53 -20.65 -7.82
C TYR A 102 -3.22 -21.04 -9.13
N LYS A 103 -4.51 -20.71 -9.24
CA LYS A 103 -5.26 -20.68 -10.49
C LYS A 103 -5.30 -19.26 -11.06
N PRO A 104 -5.62 -19.09 -12.36
CA PRO A 104 -5.95 -17.77 -12.87
C PRO A 104 -7.14 -17.17 -12.08
N GLY A 105 -7.19 -15.85 -11.98
CA GLY A 105 -8.34 -15.16 -11.35
C GLY A 105 -8.36 -15.18 -9.82
N PHE A 106 -7.20 -15.28 -9.15
CA PHE A 106 -7.14 -15.27 -7.69
C PHE A 106 -7.82 -14.04 -7.06
N SER A 107 -8.40 -14.25 -5.88
CA SER A 107 -9.11 -13.24 -5.08
C SER A 107 -8.15 -12.44 -4.21
N ILE A 108 -8.47 -11.16 -3.97
CA ILE A 108 -7.73 -10.32 -3.02
C ILE A 108 -8.64 -10.07 -1.83
N PHE A 109 -8.27 -10.57 -0.66
CA PHE A 109 -9.02 -10.37 0.59
C PHE A 109 -8.70 -9.00 1.18
N ASP A 110 -9.74 -8.28 1.60
CA ASP A 110 -9.60 -7.03 2.34
C ASP A 110 -9.67 -7.24 3.86
N ASP A 111 -9.43 -6.18 4.65
CA ASP A 111 -9.42 -6.27 6.12
C ASP A 111 -10.70 -6.88 6.72
N GLY A 112 -11.86 -6.66 6.07
CA GLY A 112 -13.13 -7.24 6.51
C GLY A 112 -13.19 -8.74 6.24
N ASP A 113 -12.77 -9.16 5.05
CA ASP A 113 -12.71 -10.58 4.66
C ASP A 113 -11.70 -11.35 5.54
N ILE A 114 -10.54 -10.74 5.80
CA ILE A 114 -9.50 -11.28 6.70
C ILE A 114 -10.05 -11.46 8.11
N LYS A 115 -10.69 -10.42 8.66
CA LYS A 115 -11.26 -10.48 10.01
C LYS A 115 -12.33 -11.57 10.13
N ALA A 116 -13.23 -11.66 9.16
CA ALA A 116 -14.27 -12.69 9.14
C ALA A 116 -13.66 -14.11 9.10
N LEU A 117 -12.63 -14.32 8.27
CA LEU A 117 -11.95 -15.61 8.17
C LEU A 117 -11.20 -15.97 9.46
N LEU A 118 -10.45 -15.02 10.04
CA LEU A 118 -9.74 -15.24 11.29
C LEU A 118 -10.70 -15.55 12.44
N THR A 119 -11.82 -14.83 12.55
CA THR A 119 -12.85 -15.12 13.55
C THR A 119 -13.44 -16.54 13.38
N ASP A 120 -13.76 -16.98 12.15
CA ASP A 120 -14.29 -18.34 11.94
C ASP A 120 -13.26 -19.44 12.26
N ILE A 121 -11.98 -19.22 11.93
CA ILE A 121 -10.90 -20.15 12.30
C ILE A 121 -10.74 -20.20 13.82
N MET A 122 -10.72 -19.04 14.48
CA MET A 122 -10.59 -18.95 15.93
C MET A 122 -11.75 -19.64 16.64
N GLN A 123 -13.01 -19.33 16.31
CA GLN A 123 -14.18 -19.90 16.99
C GLN A 123 -14.27 -21.43 16.94
N LYS A 124 -13.70 -22.06 15.91
CA LYS A 124 -13.72 -23.52 15.75
C LYS A 124 -12.61 -24.24 16.49
N GLU A 125 -11.41 -23.65 16.48
CA GLU A 125 -10.20 -24.30 17.00
C GLU A 125 -9.82 -23.78 18.40
N TYR A 126 -10.35 -22.62 18.80
CA TYR A 126 -10.00 -21.92 20.04
C TYR A 126 -11.26 -21.34 20.70
N SER A 127 -11.58 -21.77 21.91
CA SER A 127 -12.79 -21.36 22.66
C SER A 127 -12.80 -19.89 23.13
N GLY A 128 -12.15 -18.97 22.41
CA GLY A 128 -12.07 -17.54 22.71
C GLY A 128 -12.57 -16.67 21.55
N ASP A 129 -13.51 -15.76 21.83
CA ASP A 129 -14.14 -14.87 20.86
C ASP A 129 -13.37 -13.54 20.68
N ASP A 130 -12.55 -13.17 21.68
CA ASP A 130 -11.85 -11.90 21.74
C ASP A 130 -10.36 -12.05 21.39
N GLY A 131 -9.98 -11.68 20.16
CA GLY A 131 -8.55 -11.66 19.78
C GLY A 131 -8.22 -11.60 18.29
N ALA A 132 -9.20 -11.64 17.39
CA ALA A 132 -8.93 -11.67 15.94
C ALA A 132 -8.10 -10.48 15.45
N ASP A 133 -8.33 -9.28 15.99
CA ASP A 133 -7.52 -8.09 15.65
C ASP A 133 -6.08 -8.21 16.16
N GLU A 134 -5.87 -8.79 17.35
CA GLU A 134 -4.53 -9.03 17.90
C GLU A 134 -3.77 -10.07 17.07
N ILE A 135 -4.41 -11.19 16.72
CA ILE A 135 -3.82 -12.22 15.85
C ILE A 135 -3.52 -11.66 14.46
N LYS A 136 -4.43 -10.89 13.87
CA LYS A 136 -4.19 -10.23 12.58
C LYS A 136 -2.92 -9.38 12.62
N ASN A 137 -2.70 -8.61 13.68
CA ASN A 137 -1.50 -7.78 13.81
C ASN A 137 -0.21 -8.62 13.87
N TYR A 138 -0.22 -9.77 14.56
CA TYR A 138 0.91 -10.71 14.52
C TYR A 138 1.18 -11.22 13.11
N ILE A 139 0.14 -11.68 12.41
CA ILE A 139 0.25 -12.20 11.03
C ILE A 139 0.76 -11.11 10.08
N ASP A 140 0.19 -9.90 10.15
CA ASP A 140 0.62 -8.77 9.32
C ASP A 140 2.09 -8.42 9.58
N SER A 141 2.52 -8.41 10.85
CA SER A 141 3.92 -8.18 11.20
C SER A 141 4.83 -9.27 10.64
N TRP A 142 4.47 -10.55 10.79
CA TRP A 142 5.26 -11.66 10.27
C TRP A 142 5.37 -11.61 8.75
N LYS A 143 4.27 -11.35 8.04
CA LYS A 143 4.31 -11.22 6.57
C LYS A 143 5.18 -10.05 6.10
N ASN A 144 5.12 -8.91 6.77
CA ASN A 144 5.96 -7.74 6.47
C ASN A 144 7.46 -8.04 6.65
N ASP A 145 7.79 -8.94 7.57
CA ASP A 145 9.13 -9.43 7.86
C ASP A 145 9.50 -10.71 7.12
N LEU A 146 8.65 -11.16 6.17
CA LEU A 146 8.81 -12.37 5.35
C LEU A 146 8.83 -13.70 6.14
N ILE A 147 8.30 -13.71 7.36
CA ILE A 147 8.21 -14.89 8.21
C ILE A 147 7.03 -15.76 7.76
N LEU A 148 7.34 -17.01 7.41
CA LEU A 148 6.36 -18.01 6.98
C LEU A 148 5.67 -18.68 8.18
N PRO A 149 4.49 -19.32 8.01
CA PRO A 149 3.78 -19.95 9.13
C PRO A 149 4.62 -20.93 9.95
N ASP A 150 5.40 -21.79 9.29
CA ASP A 150 6.25 -22.78 9.96
C ASP A 150 7.37 -22.11 10.78
N GLU A 151 7.95 -21.02 10.26
CA GLU A 151 8.97 -20.23 10.95
C GLU A 151 8.39 -19.45 12.13
N ALA A 152 7.18 -18.88 11.96
CA ALA A 152 6.47 -18.20 13.05
C ALA A 152 6.19 -19.18 14.20
N LEU A 153 5.79 -20.41 13.88
CA LEU A 153 5.53 -21.45 14.87
C LEU A 153 6.82 -21.89 15.59
N ALA A 154 7.92 -22.08 14.85
CA ALA A 154 9.22 -22.46 15.41
C ALA A 154 9.81 -21.35 16.32
N ASN A 155 9.55 -20.08 15.99
CA ASN A 155 10.11 -18.94 16.71
C ASN A 155 9.21 -18.39 17.84
N ALA A 156 7.99 -18.91 17.98
CA ALA A 156 7.01 -18.43 18.96
C ALA A 156 7.50 -18.62 20.41
N ARG A 157 7.54 -17.53 21.19
CA ARG A 157 8.13 -17.50 22.53
C ARG A 157 7.12 -17.49 23.67
N ASN A 158 5.88 -17.12 23.38
CA ASN A 158 4.82 -17.00 24.38
C ASN A 158 3.51 -17.64 23.89
N PRO A 159 2.56 -17.94 24.81
CA PRO A 159 1.31 -18.63 24.43
C PRO A 159 0.49 -17.89 23.36
N LYS A 160 0.53 -16.55 23.36
CA LYS A 160 -0.17 -15.73 22.36
C LYS A 160 0.46 -15.90 20.96
N GLU A 161 1.78 -15.80 20.86
CA GLU A 161 2.52 -16.05 19.61
C GLU A 161 2.31 -17.48 19.11
N GLN A 162 2.31 -18.48 19.99
CA GLN A 162 2.03 -19.87 19.60
C GLN A 162 0.64 -20.01 19.01
N THR A 163 -0.36 -19.40 19.65
CA THR A 163 -1.75 -19.41 19.15
C THR A 163 -1.83 -18.69 17.80
N ALA A 164 -1.25 -17.49 17.69
CA ALA A 164 -1.24 -16.73 16.45
C ALA A 164 -0.51 -17.46 15.31
N ALA A 165 0.58 -18.18 15.60
CA ALA A 165 1.33 -18.94 14.59
C ALA A 165 0.55 -20.16 14.09
N ILE A 166 -0.17 -20.87 14.96
CA ILE A 166 -1.05 -21.96 14.55
C ILE A 166 -2.22 -21.42 13.71
N VAL A 167 -2.85 -20.33 14.16
CA VAL A 167 -3.90 -19.66 13.37
C VAL A 167 -3.36 -19.18 12.02
N TYR A 168 -2.12 -18.68 11.96
CA TYR A 168 -1.48 -18.27 10.71
C TYR A 168 -1.35 -19.44 9.73
N LEU A 169 -0.94 -20.63 10.20
CA LEU A 169 -0.86 -21.83 9.38
C LEU A 169 -2.22 -22.19 8.75
N HIS A 170 -3.28 -22.22 9.57
CA HIS A 170 -4.64 -22.50 9.09
C HIS A 170 -5.18 -21.42 8.15
N TYR A 171 -4.91 -20.15 8.48
CA TYR A 171 -5.29 -19.00 7.66
C TYR A 171 -4.66 -19.07 6.28
N GLN A 172 -3.34 -19.32 6.20
CA GLN A 172 -2.63 -19.39 4.92
C GLN A 172 -3.07 -20.60 4.08
N ARG A 173 -3.34 -21.75 4.73
CA ARG A 173 -3.89 -22.94 4.07
C ARG A 173 -5.28 -22.66 3.49
N THR A 174 -6.15 -22.02 4.27
CA THR A 174 -7.50 -21.66 3.84
C THR A 174 -7.49 -20.64 2.70
N LEU A 175 -6.67 -19.58 2.79
CA LEU A 175 -6.48 -18.63 1.69
C LEU A 175 -6.06 -19.33 0.40
N LYS A 176 -5.12 -20.29 0.51
CA LYS A 176 -4.66 -21.06 -0.65
C LYS A 176 -5.77 -21.89 -1.27
N ALA A 177 -6.57 -22.58 -0.45
CA ALA A 177 -7.72 -23.35 -0.90
C ALA A 177 -8.75 -22.47 -1.63
N TYR A 178 -8.96 -21.25 -1.15
CA TYR A 178 -9.84 -20.24 -1.75
C TYR A 178 -9.28 -19.59 -3.01
N ASN A 179 -8.08 -19.99 -3.45
CA ASN A 179 -7.35 -19.31 -4.52
C ASN A 179 -7.28 -17.79 -4.25
N ALA A 180 -7.01 -17.41 -3.01
CA ALA A 180 -7.02 -16.04 -2.52
C ALA A 180 -5.65 -15.65 -1.95
N VAL A 181 -5.39 -14.35 -1.96
CA VAL A 181 -4.24 -13.71 -1.33
C VAL A 181 -4.72 -12.49 -0.55
N ASP A 182 -4.03 -12.11 0.51
CA ASP A 182 -4.26 -10.83 1.17
C ASP A 182 -3.30 -9.73 0.67
N PHE A 183 -3.41 -8.54 1.26
CA PHE A 183 -2.60 -7.39 0.83
C PHE A 183 -1.11 -7.61 1.07
N ASN A 184 -0.72 -8.28 2.16
CA ASN A 184 0.69 -8.53 2.48
C ASN A 184 1.29 -9.64 1.60
N ASP A 185 0.49 -10.62 1.20
CA ASP A 185 0.85 -11.65 0.23
C ASP A 185 1.25 -11.07 -1.14
N LEU A 186 0.69 -9.91 -1.50
CA LEU A 186 1.07 -9.22 -2.74
C LEU A 186 2.55 -8.81 -2.76
N ILE A 187 3.23 -8.75 -1.61
CA ILE A 187 4.67 -8.48 -1.52
C ILE A 187 5.43 -9.76 -1.16
N LEU A 188 4.97 -10.51 -0.16
CA LEU A 188 5.63 -11.71 0.32
C LEU A 188 5.77 -12.77 -0.79
N LEU A 189 4.71 -13.05 -1.54
CA LEU A 189 4.74 -14.12 -2.55
C LEU A 189 5.70 -13.82 -3.71
N PRO A 190 5.74 -12.61 -4.31
CA PRO A 190 6.77 -12.26 -5.28
C PRO A 190 8.20 -12.39 -4.76
N VAL A 191 8.45 -11.98 -3.53
CA VAL A 191 9.80 -12.09 -2.93
C VAL A 191 10.20 -13.55 -2.81
N LYS A 192 9.33 -14.39 -2.24
CA LYS A 192 9.56 -15.82 -2.11
C LYS A 192 9.77 -16.49 -3.47
N LEU A 193 8.91 -16.19 -4.44
CA LEU A 193 9.03 -16.68 -5.83
C LEU A 193 10.41 -16.40 -6.41
N PHE A 194 10.92 -15.18 -6.21
CA PHE A 194 12.22 -14.79 -6.73
C PHE A 194 13.41 -15.41 -5.97
N GLN A 195 13.26 -15.70 -4.68
CA GLN A 195 14.29 -16.41 -3.92
C GLN A 195 14.37 -17.90 -4.31
N GLU A 196 13.24 -18.52 -4.65
CA GLU A 196 13.14 -19.95 -4.97
C GLU A 196 13.35 -20.25 -6.46
N HIS A 197 13.07 -19.29 -7.35
CA HIS A 197 13.10 -19.48 -8.80
C HIS A 197 13.94 -18.42 -9.52
N ALA A 198 15.24 -18.70 -9.65
CA ALA A 198 16.21 -17.81 -10.29
C ALA A 198 15.88 -17.50 -11.77
N ASP A 199 15.31 -18.45 -12.50
CA ASP A 199 14.88 -18.29 -13.90
C ASP A 199 13.75 -17.24 -14.04
N ILE A 200 12.81 -17.24 -13.10
CA ILE A 200 11.73 -16.25 -13.05
C ILE A 200 12.29 -14.89 -12.63
N LEU A 201 13.16 -14.85 -11.62
CA LEU A 201 13.81 -13.60 -11.21
C LEU A 201 14.57 -12.96 -12.40
N GLU A 202 15.36 -13.73 -13.14
CA GLU A 202 16.11 -13.26 -14.30
C GLU A 202 15.17 -12.70 -15.39
N LYS A 203 14.05 -13.38 -15.68
CA LYS A 203 13.01 -12.89 -16.60
C LYS A 203 12.49 -11.50 -16.19
N TRP A 204 12.25 -11.29 -14.89
CA TRP A 204 11.76 -10.01 -14.38
C TRP A 204 12.84 -8.93 -14.32
N GLN A 205 14.07 -9.26 -13.95
CA GLN A 205 15.23 -8.37 -14.03
C GLN A 205 15.50 -7.94 -15.49
N ASN A 206 15.36 -8.84 -16.47
CA ASN A 206 15.52 -8.50 -17.89
C ASN A 206 14.42 -7.56 -18.40
N ARG A 207 13.22 -7.67 -17.83
CA ARG A 207 12.11 -6.77 -18.09
C ARG A 207 12.34 -5.41 -17.43
N ILE A 208 12.73 -5.36 -16.16
CA ILE A 208 12.89 -4.12 -15.37
C ILE A 208 14.36 -3.70 -15.41
N ARG A 209 14.70 -2.80 -16.33
CA ARG A 209 16.08 -2.32 -16.50
C ARG A 209 16.39 -1.08 -15.67
N TYR A 210 15.37 -0.34 -15.26
CA TYR A 210 15.50 0.79 -14.37
C TYR A 210 14.31 0.86 -13.41
N LEU A 211 14.58 0.95 -12.11
CA LEU A 211 13.56 1.04 -11.07
C LEU A 211 13.60 2.43 -10.40
N LEU A 212 12.45 3.10 -10.31
CA LEU A 212 12.29 4.32 -9.53
C LEU A 212 11.33 4.06 -8.38
N VAL A 213 11.65 4.54 -7.18
CA VAL A 213 10.79 4.38 -6.01
C VAL A 213 10.64 5.72 -5.29
N ASP A 214 9.39 6.15 -5.10
CA ASP A 214 9.03 7.34 -4.33
C ASP A 214 8.67 6.98 -2.87
N GLU A 215 8.84 7.93 -1.96
CA GLU A 215 8.61 7.79 -0.51
C GLU A 215 9.31 6.56 0.12
N TYR A 216 10.59 6.35 -0.22
CA TYR A 216 11.33 5.16 0.19
C TYR A 216 11.46 4.97 1.72
N GLN A 217 11.33 6.05 2.50
CA GLN A 217 11.33 6.00 3.97
C GLN A 217 10.17 5.20 4.57
N ASP A 218 9.10 4.97 3.78
CA ASP A 218 7.90 4.27 4.22
C ASP A 218 7.98 2.76 3.91
N THR A 219 9.12 2.27 3.39
CA THR A 219 9.30 0.87 3.02
C THR A 219 9.46 -0.02 4.25
N ASN A 220 8.91 -1.24 4.20
CA ASN A 220 9.17 -2.30 5.17
C ASN A 220 10.27 -3.27 4.66
N ALA A 221 10.60 -4.29 5.46
CA ALA A 221 11.66 -5.25 5.11
C ALA A 221 11.35 -6.04 3.83
N SER A 222 10.12 -6.53 3.66
CA SER A 222 9.71 -7.25 2.45
C SER A 222 9.79 -6.40 1.18
N GLN A 223 9.36 -5.13 1.24
CA GLN A 223 9.42 -4.18 0.13
C GLN A 223 10.87 -3.82 -0.24
N TYR A 224 11.73 -3.64 0.77
CA TYR A 224 13.16 -3.45 0.58
C TYR A 224 13.79 -4.63 -0.17
N LEU A 225 13.51 -5.86 0.29
CA LEU A 225 14.06 -7.05 -0.35
C LEU A 225 13.52 -7.25 -1.78
N LEU A 226 12.24 -6.95 -2.03
CA LEU A 226 11.68 -6.97 -3.38
C LEU A 226 12.44 -6.03 -4.33
N VAL A 227 12.74 -4.81 -3.88
CA VAL A 227 13.55 -3.84 -4.65
C VAL A 227 14.94 -4.41 -4.92
N LYS A 228 15.61 -4.92 -3.89
CA LYS A 228 16.97 -5.51 -4.00
C LYS A 228 17.01 -6.66 -5.01
N LEU A 229 16.04 -7.57 -4.95
CA LEU A 229 15.93 -8.68 -5.90
C LEU A 229 15.69 -8.19 -7.33
N LEU A 230 14.74 -7.28 -7.55
CA LEU A 230 14.39 -6.80 -8.89
C LEU A 230 15.49 -5.98 -9.57
N VAL A 231 16.29 -5.25 -8.79
CA VAL A 231 17.42 -4.47 -9.28
C VAL A 231 18.59 -5.40 -9.65
N GLY A 232 18.82 -6.44 -8.84
CA GLY A 232 19.90 -7.41 -9.04
C GLY A 232 21.27 -6.76 -9.20
N MET A 233 22.16 -7.39 -9.96
CA MET A 233 23.54 -6.91 -10.15
C MET A 233 23.65 -5.62 -10.99
N ARG A 234 22.57 -5.20 -11.67
CA ARG A 234 22.61 -3.98 -12.49
C ARG A 234 22.72 -2.73 -11.64
N ASN A 235 22.18 -2.75 -10.42
CA ASN A 235 22.16 -1.60 -9.52
C ASN A 235 21.57 -0.34 -10.17
N GLN A 236 20.65 -0.50 -11.14
CA GLN A 236 20.03 0.59 -11.88
C GLN A 236 18.72 0.99 -11.23
N PHE A 237 18.82 1.82 -10.19
CA PHE A 237 17.66 2.38 -9.53
C PHE A 237 17.86 3.82 -9.06
N THR A 238 16.73 4.50 -8.88
CA THR A 238 16.67 5.77 -8.15
C THR A 238 15.56 5.69 -7.11
N VAL A 239 15.94 5.84 -5.86
CA VAL A 239 14.98 5.96 -4.76
C VAL A 239 14.95 7.40 -4.30
N VAL A 240 13.77 7.87 -3.92
CA VAL A 240 13.56 9.20 -3.39
C VAL A 240 12.85 9.05 -2.06
N GLY A 241 13.34 9.75 -1.04
CA GLY A 241 12.75 9.68 0.29
C GLY A 241 13.22 10.81 1.19
N ASP A 242 12.59 10.87 2.35
CA ASP A 242 12.95 11.77 3.44
C ASP A 242 12.82 11.01 4.76
N ASP A 243 13.95 10.78 5.43
CA ASP A 243 14.00 10.10 6.74
C ASP A 243 13.17 10.82 7.81
N ASP A 244 13.01 12.15 7.72
CA ASP A 244 12.20 12.94 8.65
C ASP A 244 10.68 12.82 8.41
N GLN A 245 10.26 12.16 7.32
CA GLN A 245 8.84 12.02 6.94
C GLN A 245 8.27 10.60 7.10
N SER A 246 9.01 9.67 7.72
CA SER A 246 8.47 8.34 7.96
C SER A 246 7.44 8.34 9.08
N ILE A 247 6.17 8.15 8.73
CA ILE A 247 5.04 8.17 9.68
C ILE A 247 4.27 6.85 9.75
N TYR A 248 4.75 5.81 9.05
CA TYR A 248 4.11 4.49 8.95
C TYR A 248 4.84 3.39 9.71
N ALA A 249 5.63 3.72 10.74
CA ALA A 249 6.32 2.73 11.57
C ALA A 249 5.36 1.68 12.17
N TRP A 250 4.14 2.09 12.54
CA TRP A 250 3.07 1.20 13.03
C TRP A 250 2.54 0.22 11.96
N ARG A 251 2.87 0.42 10.68
CA ARG A 251 2.62 -0.52 9.57
C ARG A 251 3.89 -1.29 9.17
N GLY A 252 4.95 -1.24 9.98
CA GLY A 252 6.22 -1.91 9.73
C GLY A 252 7.19 -1.15 8.83
N ALA A 253 6.95 0.13 8.53
CA ALA A 253 7.93 0.95 7.82
C ALA A 253 9.22 1.10 8.65
N ARG A 254 10.37 0.99 8.00
CA ARG A 254 11.71 1.03 8.61
C ARG A 254 12.57 2.10 7.93
N PRO A 255 12.67 3.32 8.50
CA PRO A 255 13.55 4.37 7.96
C PRO A 255 15.01 3.92 7.80
N GLU A 256 15.43 2.93 8.58
CA GLU A 256 16.75 2.27 8.53
C GLU A 256 17.03 1.68 7.15
N ASN A 257 16.00 1.37 6.35
CA ASN A 257 16.16 0.93 4.96
C ASN A 257 16.93 1.96 4.12
N LEU A 258 16.85 3.26 4.43
CA LEU A 258 17.65 4.28 3.76
C LEU A 258 19.15 4.15 4.09
N MET A 259 19.48 3.73 5.31
CA MET A 259 20.87 3.45 5.72
C MET A 259 21.39 2.19 5.05
N LEU A 260 20.58 1.12 5.06
CA LEU A 260 20.95 -0.16 4.47
C LEU A 260 21.31 -0.04 2.99
N LEU A 261 20.71 0.92 2.26
CA LEU A 261 21.12 1.20 0.88
C LEU A 261 22.60 1.59 0.75
N LYS A 262 23.13 2.36 1.70
CA LYS A 262 24.54 2.79 1.67
C LYS A 262 25.49 1.62 1.94
N GLU A 263 25.05 0.68 2.77
CA GLU A 263 25.80 -0.55 3.09
C GLU A 263 25.73 -1.56 1.94
N ASP A 264 24.53 -1.83 1.43
CA ASP A 264 24.28 -2.80 0.35
C ASP A 264 24.78 -2.31 -1.02
N TYR A 265 24.83 -1.00 -1.24
CA TYR A 265 25.30 -0.40 -2.49
C TYR A 265 26.43 0.62 -2.20
N PRO A 266 27.69 0.19 -2.05
CA PRO A 266 28.81 1.10 -1.78
C PRO A 266 29.02 2.18 -2.85
N SER A 267 28.56 1.94 -4.07
CA SER A 267 28.57 2.91 -5.18
C SER A 267 27.35 3.85 -5.19
N LEU A 268 26.51 3.84 -4.15
CA LEU A 268 25.30 4.66 -4.05
C LEU A 268 25.64 6.14 -4.11
N LYS A 269 25.14 6.81 -5.15
CA LYS A 269 25.21 8.26 -5.24
C LYS A 269 24.08 8.87 -4.43
N VAL A 270 24.44 9.70 -3.45
CA VAL A 270 23.47 10.47 -2.65
C VAL A 270 23.39 11.90 -3.18
N VAL A 271 22.17 12.38 -3.44
CA VAL A 271 21.89 13.77 -3.84
C VAL A 271 20.87 14.37 -2.87
N MET A 272 21.24 15.45 -2.20
CA MET A 272 20.38 16.15 -1.24
C MET A 272 19.63 17.31 -1.90
N LEU A 273 18.31 17.38 -1.70
CA LEU A 273 17.45 18.47 -2.17
C LEU A 273 16.93 19.27 -0.96
N GLU A 274 17.56 20.41 -0.73
CA GLU A 274 17.32 21.25 0.46
C GLU A 274 16.44 22.49 0.18
N GLN A 275 16.38 22.94 -1.08
CA GLN A 275 15.54 24.07 -1.46
C GLN A 275 14.08 23.65 -1.52
N ASN A 276 13.24 24.28 -0.71
CA ASN A 276 11.79 24.10 -0.65
C ASN A 276 11.08 25.13 -1.53
N TYR A 277 10.09 24.66 -2.29
CA TYR A 277 9.29 25.47 -3.22
C TYR A 277 7.81 25.57 -2.82
N ARG A 278 7.47 25.21 -1.58
CA ARG A 278 6.08 25.11 -1.09
C ARG A 278 5.76 26.12 0.01
N SER A 279 6.71 26.34 0.91
CA SER A 279 6.52 27.03 2.17
C SER A 279 7.43 28.24 2.26
N THR A 280 6.98 29.26 2.98
CA THR A 280 7.75 30.46 3.30
C THR A 280 8.84 30.15 4.32
N SER A 281 9.85 31.03 4.43
CA SER A 281 10.99 30.82 5.31
C SER A 281 10.58 30.73 6.80
N ARG A 282 9.51 31.41 7.24
CA ARG A 282 9.03 31.30 8.63
C ARG A 282 8.49 29.90 8.96
N ILE A 283 7.66 29.33 8.08
CA ILE A 283 7.14 27.96 8.26
C ILE A 283 8.30 26.95 8.29
N LEU A 284 9.27 27.09 7.38
CA LEU A 284 10.43 26.20 7.34
C LEU A 284 11.33 26.33 8.55
N LYS A 285 11.55 27.55 9.06
CA LYS A 285 12.33 27.75 10.27
C LYS A 285 11.70 27.00 11.45
N CYS A 286 10.38 27.06 11.62
CA CYS A 286 9.69 26.29 12.66
C CYS A 286 9.81 24.78 12.44
N ALA A 287 9.67 24.30 11.20
CA ALA A 287 9.84 22.89 10.88
C ALA A 287 11.27 22.38 11.18
N ASN A 288 12.30 23.13 10.76
CA ASN A 288 13.71 22.80 11.02
C ASN A 288 14.05 22.81 12.51
N ILE A 289 13.53 23.76 13.29
CA ILE A 289 13.74 23.80 14.74
C ILE A 289 13.07 22.61 15.43
N LEU A 290 11.84 22.27 15.03
CA LEU A 290 11.12 21.14 15.60
C LEU A 290 11.85 19.82 15.32
N ILE A 291 12.21 19.59 14.06
CA ILE A 291 12.78 18.31 13.62
C ILE A 291 14.19 18.08 14.20
N ALA A 292 14.96 19.16 14.44
CA ALA A 292 16.29 19.12 15.05
C ALA A 292 16.36 18.49 16.47
N ASN A 293 15.21 18.26 17.12
CA ASN A 293 15.16 17.57 18.42
C ASN A 293 15.24 16.04 18.26
N ASN A 294 15.14 15.51 17.04
CA ASN A 294 15.21 14.08 16.77
C ASN A 294 16.65 13.64 16.44
N PRO A 295 17.00 12.37 16.65
CA PRO A 295 18.25 11.83 16.12
C PRO A 295 18.22 11.87 14.58
N HIS A 296 19.28 12.43 13.98
CA HIS A 296 19.41 12.52 12.53
C HIS A 296 20.50 11.61 12.01
N VAL A 297 20.15 10.95 10.92
CA VAL A 297 21.04 10.08 10.14
C VAL A 297 21.72 10.89 9.05
N PHE A 298 20.94 11.77 8.44
CA PHE A 298 21.38 12.69 7.39
C PHE A 298 21.13 14.12 7.86
N GLU A 299 22.21 14.86 8.07
CA GLU A 299 22.11 16.29 8.31
C GLU A 299 21.67 16.99 7.02
N LYS A 300 20.52 17.68 7.09
CA LYS A 300 19.98 18.49 6.00
C LYS A 300 19.29 19.72 6.56
N GLN A 301 19.38 20.85 5.86
CA GLN A 301 18.69 22.08 6.28
C GLN A 301 17.83 22.64 5.16
N LEU A 302 16.51 22.68 5.38
CA LEU A 302 15.59 23.17 4.37
C LEU A 302 15.56 24.70 4.35
N TRP A 303 15.60 25.28 3.14
CA TRP A 303 15.55 26.73 2.95
C TRP A 303 14.58 27.09 1.81
N SER A 304 14.11 28.34 1.75
CA SER A 304 13.14 28.81 0.75
C SER A 304 13.37 30.27 0.36
N ASP A 305 13.15 30.54 -0.93
CA ASP A 305 13.19 31.87 -1.56
C ASP A 305 11.81 32.55 -1.64
N MET A 306 10.76 31.95 -1.06
CA MET A 306 9.39 32.51 -1.10
C MET A 306 9.19 33.72 -0.17
N GLY A 307 10.26 34.23 0.44
CA GLY A 307 10.22 35.28 1.45
C GLY A 307 9.77 34.81 2.83
N HIS A 308 9.68 35.75 3.78
CA HIS A 308 9.41 35.43 5.19
C HIS A 308 8.00 34.85 5.44
N GLY A 309 6.98 35.32 4.74
CA GLY A 309 5.58 34.90 4.93
C GLY A 309 4.87 35.55 6.13
N ASP A 310 3.64 35.13 6.38
CA ASP A 310 2.79 35.59 7.49
C ASP A 310 3.16 34.92 8.83
N GLU A 311 2.73 35.50 9.95
CA GLU A 311 3.03 34.96 11.28
C GLU A 311 2.23 33.70 11.59
N ILE A 312 2.87 32.74 12.25
CA ILE A 312 2.21 31.51 12.70
C ILE A 312 1.44 31.85 13.98
N ARG A 313 0.12 31.63 13.95
CA ARG A 313 -0.77 31.88 15.09
C ARG A 313 -0.97 30.59 15.88
N VAL A 314 -0.80 30.67 17.20
CA VAL A 314 -1.15 29.59 18.14
C VAL A 314 -2.31 30.10 18.99
N ILE A 315 -3.48 29.49 18.84
CA ILE A 315 -4.71 29.94 19.49
C ILE A 315 -5.11 28.90 20.52
N ARG A 316 -5.19 29.29 21.79
CA ARG A 316 -5.73 28.46 22.86
C ARG A 316 -7.22 28.73 23.02
N THR A 317 -8.02 27.69 22.97
CA THR A 317 -9.47 27.76 23.24
C THR A 317 -9.80 27.08 24.56
N ARG A 318 -11.03 27.27 25.03
CA ARG A 318 -11.51 26.69 26.30
C ARG A 318 -11.77 25.19 26.23
N ASN A 319 -12.15 24.67 25.06
CA ASN A 319 -12.49 23.28 24.79
C ASN A 319 -12.51 23.02 23.27
N GLU A 320 -12.67 21.75 22.91
CA GLU A 320 -12.75 21.26 21.52
C GLU A 320 -13.91 21.84 20.71
N ASP A 321 -15.07 22.09 21.33
CA ASP A 321 -16.20 22.73 20.65
C ASP A 321 -15.87 24.18 20.23
N ALA A 322 -15.28 24.94 21.15
CA ALA A 322 -14.83 26.30 20.88
C ALA A 322 -13.65 26.35 19.88
N GLU A 323 -12.78 25.34 19.86
CA GLU A 323 -11.75 25.19 18.83
C GLU A 323 -12.36 25.02 17.43
N CYS A 324 -13.27 24.05 17.28
CA CYS A 324 -13.91 23.76 16.00
C CYS A 324 -14.74 24.95 15.50
N GLU A 325 -15.49 25.59 16.40
CA GLU A 325 -16.23 26.82 16.11
C GLU A 325 -15.30 27.94 15.62
N ARG A 326 -14.19 28.16 16.34
CA ARG A 326 -13.22 29.20 15.99
C ARG A 326 -12.60 28.95 14.61
N VAL A 327 -12.20 27.71 14.31
CA VAL A 327 -11.63 27.34 13.02
C VAL A 327 -12.63 27.57 11.88
N ALA A 328 -13.87 27.12 12.03
CA ALA A 328 -14.91 27.32 11.02
C ALA A 328 -15.16 28.82 10.75
N LEU A 329 -15.28 29.63 11.80
CA LEU A 329 -15.47 31.08 11.68
C LEU A 329 -14.26 31.78 11.06
N GLU A 330 -13.03 31.36 11.35
CA GLU A 330 -11.84 31.93 10.72
C GLU A 330 -11.77 31.61 9.23
N ILE A 331 -12.09 30.38 8.81
CA ILE A 331 -12.17 30.00 7.40
C ILE A 331 -13.23 30.85 6.69
N LEU A 332 -14.43 30.96 7.26
CA LEU A 332 -15.51 31.76 6.69
C LEU A 332 -15.12 33.24 6.59
N THR A 333 -14.55 33.81 7.66
CA THR A 333 -14.12 35.21 7.68
C THR A 333 -13.06 35.48 6.60
N GLU A 334 -12.06 34.61 6.48
CA GLU A 334 -11.00 34.78 5.51
C GLU A 334 -11.50 34.58 4.07
N HIS A 335 -12.39 33.61 3.85
CA HIS A 335 -13.08 33.42 2.56
C HIS A 335 -13.85 34.68 2.15
N LEU A 336 -14.69 35.22 3.04
CA LEU A 336 -15.48 36.43 2.75
C LEU A 336 -14.60 37.65 2.48
N ARG A 337 -13.52 37.82 3.25
CA ARG A 337 -12.59 38.95 3.15
C ARG A 337 -11.73 38.93 1.89
N THR A 338 -11.23 37.75 1.51
CA THR A 338 -10.22 37.61 0.45
C THR A 338 -10.72 36.95 -0.82
N GLN A 339 -11.96 36.43 -0.81
CA GLN A 339 -12.53 35.61 -1.88
C GLN A 339 -11.69 34.36 -2.21
N ARG A 340 -10.82 33.92 -1.28
CA ARG A 340 -10.04 32.68 -1.44
C ARG A 340 -10.97 31.47 -1.47
N PRO A 341 -10.85 30.54 -2.42
CA PRO A 341 -11.72 29.38 -2.48
C PRO A 341 -11.53 28.48 -1.25
N TYR A 342 -12.61 27.80 -0.82
CA TYR A 342 -12.56 26.87 0.32
C TYR A 342 -11.54 25.74 0.14
N SER A 343 -11.18 25.41 -1.11
CA SER A 343 -10.15 24.41 -1.44
C SER A 343 -8.75 24.79 -0.98
N ASP A 344 -8.48 26.06 -0.69
CA ASP A 344 -7.17 26.53 -0.23
C ASP A 344 -6.98 26.34 1.29
N PHE A 345 -8.02 25.90 2.00
CA PHE A 345 -7.97 25.61 3.42
C PHE A 345 -7.86 24.10 3.65
N ALA A 346 -6.98 23.70 4.56
CA ALA A 346 -6.82 22.32 5.00
C ALA A 346 -6.83 22.26 6.53
N ILE A 347 -7.60 21.32 7.07
CA ILE A 347 -7.67 21.03 8.50
C ILE A 347 -6.97 19.70 8.72
N LEU A 348 -5.91 19.69 9.52
CA LEU A 348 -5.13 18.51 9.87
C LEU A 348 -5.32 18.21 11.35
N TYR A 349 -5.63 16.95 11.67
CA TYR A 349 -5.86 16.47 13.03
C TYR A 349 -5.12 15.14 13.25
N ARG A 350 -4.91 14.77 14.52
CA ARG A 350 -4.10 13.61 14.89
C ARG A 350 -4.83 12.28 14.73
N GLY A 351 -6.13 12.26 15.02
CA GLY A 351 -6.97 11.07 14.95
C GLY A 351 -8.35 11.35 14.38
N ASN A 352 -8.93 10.37 13.67
CA ASN A 352 -10.21 10.53 12.98
C ASN A 352 -11.39 10.84 13.91
N TYR A 353 -11.29 10.54 15.21
CA TYR A 353 -12.30 10.90 16.20
C TYR A 353 -12.50 12.42 16.31
N GLN A 354 -11.50 13.22 15.98
CA GLN A 354 -11.57 14.70 15.98
C GLN A 354 -12.38 15.25 14.81
N ALA A 355 -12.57 14.47 13.73
CA ALA A 355 -13.24 14.95 12.52
C ALA A 355 -14.72 15.26 12.76
N LYS A 356 -15.42 14.42 13.53
CA LYS A 356 -16.88 14.50 13.70
C LYS A 356 -17.35 15.87 14.22
N LEU A 357 -16.69 16.40 15.24
CA LEU A 357 -17.05 17.70 15.82
C LEU A 357 -16.79 18.83 14.82
N MET A 358 -15.66 18.77 14.11
CA MET A 358 -15.33 19.73 13.05
C MET A 358 -16.35 19.71 11.91
N GLU A 359 -16.75 18.52 11.43
CA GLU A 359 -17.76 18.36 10.38
C GLU A 359 -19.08 19.02 10.77
N LEU A 360 -19.55 18.82 12.01
CA LEU A 360 -20.78 19.45 12.50
C LEU A 360 -20.70 20.99 12.46
N LYS A 361 -19.56 21.58 12.85
CA LYS A 361 -19.37 23.03 12.80
C LYS A 361 -19.27 23.57 11.38
N LEU A 362 -18.55 22.89 10.49
CA LEU A 362 -18.48 23.27 9.07
C LEU A 362 -19.86 23.19 8.41
N GLN A 363 -20.64 22.15 8.68
CA GLN A 363 -22.02 22.01 8.20
C GLN A 363 -22.93 23.11 8.74
N HIS A 364 -22.84 23.42 10.04
CA HIS A 364 -23.62 24.49 10.67
C HIS A 364 -23.40 25.84 9.98
N HIS A 365 -22.15 26.15 9.63
CA HIS A 365 -21.76 27.36 8.90
C HIS A 365 -21.86 27.25 7.37
N GLN A 366 -22.42 26.14 6.86
CA GLN A 366 -22.57 25.88 5.41
C GLN A 366 -21.24 25.96 4.63
N ILE A 367 -20.13 25.62 5.28
CA ILE A 367 -18.81 25.58 4.65
C ILE A 367 -18.65 24.24 3.93
N PRO A 368 -18.46 24.23 2.60
CA PRO A 368 -18.25 23.00 1.85
C PRO A 368 -16.91 22.37 2.26
N TYR A 369 -16.92 21.08 2.55
CA TYR A 369 -15.74 20.36 2.99
C TYR A 369 -15.62 18.99 2.31
N ARG A 370 -14.40 18.44 2.33
CA ARG A 370 -14.12 17.10 1.86
C ARG A 370 -13.28 16.35 2.88
N LEU A 371 -13.86 15.29 3.44
CA LEU A 371 -13.14 14.40 4.35
C LEU A 371 -12.26 13.43 3.54
N SER A 372 -10.98 13.34 3.89
CA SER A 372 -10.07 12.33 3.35
C SER A 372 -9.96 11.15 4.32
N GLY A 373 -10.01 9.92 3.82
CA GLY A 373 -9.91 8.71 4.65
C GLY A 373 -11.22 8.23 5.28
N GLY A 374 -12.37 8.79 4.89
CA GLY A 374 -13.68 8.22 5.22
C GLY A 374 -13.92 6.87 4.51
N THR A 375 -14.90 6.09 4.98
CA THR A 375 -15.30 4.84 4.33
C THR A 375 -15.87 5.12 2.95
N SER A 376 -15.23 4.57 1.91
CA SER A 376 -15.77 4.60 0.54
C SER A 376 -17.17 3.98 0.52
N PHE A 377 -18.07 4.49 -0.32
CA PHE A 377 -19.39 3.88 -0.51
C PHE A 377 -19.29 2.39 -0.87
N PHE A 378 -18.37 2.04 -1.78
CA PHE A 378 -18.09 0.64 -2.15
C PHE A 378 -17.30 -0.15 -1.10
N ALA A 379 -16.81 0.50 -0.04
CA ALA A 379 -16.18 -0.20 1.08
C ALA A 379 -17.20 -0.75 2.09
N ARG A 380 -18.45 -0.26 2.06
CA ARG A 380 -19.52 -0.69 2.96
C ARG A 380 -19.88 -2.15 2.73
N GLN A 381 -20.13 -2.90 3.81
CA GLN A 381 -20.35 -4.35 3.76
C GLN A 381 -21.57 -4.68 2.91
N GLU A 382 -22.69 -4.02 3.17
CA GLU A 382 -23.96 -4.22 2.48
C GLU A 382 -23.85 -3.96 0.96
N VAL A 383 -23.03 -2.99 0.57
CA VAL A 383 -22.80 -2.68 -0.85
C VAL A 383 -21.98 -3.78 -1.51
N LYS A 384 -20.90 -4.25 -0.86
CA LYS A 384 -20.06 -5.32 -1.41
C LYS A 384 -20.79 -6.65 -1.51
N ASP A 385 -21.66 -6.95 -0.56
CA ASP A 385 -22.43 -8.20 -0.52
C ASP A 385 -23.43 -8.22 -1.69
N LEU A 386 -24.21 -7.15 -1.88
CA LEU A 386 -25.10 -7.01 -3.05
C LEU A 386 -24.34 -7.07 -4.37
N MET A 387 -23.21 -6.36 -4.46
CA MET A 387 -22.36 -6.40 -5.67
C MET A 387 -21.85 -7.80 -5.97
N SER A 388 -21.55 -8.60 -4.94
CA SER A 388 -21.07 -9.97 -5.11
C SER A 388 -22.18 -10.91 -5.55
N TYR A 389 -23.40 -10.73 -5.05
CA TYR A 389 -24.58 -11.40 -5.62
C TYR A 389 -24.75 -11.08 -7.10
N PHE A 390 -24.70 -9.80 -7.49
CA PHE A 390 -24.82 -9.42 -8.90
C PHE A 390 -23.69 -9.99 -9.76
N ARG A 391 -22.46 -10.04 -9.24
CA ARG A 391 -21.34 -10.66 -9.95
C ARG A 391 -21.56 -12.14 -10.19
N LEU A 392 -22.06 -12.89 -9.21
CA LEU A 392 -22.36 -14.32 -9.39
C LEU A 392 -23.48 -14.59 -10.38
N LEU A 393 -24.51 -13.74 -10.40
CA LEU A 393 -25.59 -13.85 -11.38
C LEU A 393 -25.11 -13.68 -12.82
N VAL A 394 -24.07 -12.87 -13.02
CA VAL A 394 -23.48 -12.61 -14.35
C VAL A 394 -22.35 -13.58 -14.68
N ASN A 395 -21.57 -13.97 -13.68
CA ASN A 395 -20.40 -14.84 -13.79
C ASN A 395 -20.36 -15.82 -12.60
N PRO A 396 -20.95 -17.02 -12.75
CA PRO A 396 -20.94 -18.05 -11.71
C PRO A 396 -19.54 -18.54 -11.34
N ASP A 397 -18.55 -18.34 -12.23
CA ASP A 397 -17.15 -18.73 -11.98
C ASP A 397 -16.37 -17.72 -11.11
N ASP A 398 -17.05 -16.72 -10.55
CA ASP A 398 -16.45 -15.70 -9.69
C ASP A 398 -16.31 -16.20 -8.24
N ASP A 399 -15.28 -16.99 -7.97
CA ASP A 399 -15.00 -17.55 -6.64
C ASP A 399 -14.88 -16.47 -5.55
N ASN A 400 -14.42 -15.26 -5.88
CA ASN A 400 -14.36 -14.14 -4.94
C ASN A 400 -15.77 -13.75 -4.48
N ALA A 401 -16.65 -13.53 -5.44
CA ALA A 401 -18.03 -13.17 -5.16
C ALA A 401 -18.75 -14.31 -4.43
N PHE A 402 -18.47 -15.57 -4.81
CA PHE A 402 -19.01 -16.78 -4.16
C PHE A 402 -18.64 -16.82 -2.67
N LEU A 403 -17.35 -16.78 -2.36
CA LEU A 403 -16.84 -16.84 -0.99
C LEU A 403 -17.42 -15.74 -0.10
N ARG A 404 -17.66 -14.56 -0.67
CA ARG A 404 -18.24 -13.44 0.09
C ARG A 404 -19.68 -13.68 0.50
N VAL A 405 -20.53 -14.20 -0.40
CA VAL A 405 -21.99 -14.22 -0.19
C VAL A 405 -22.56 -15.60 0.13
N ILE A 406 -21.76 -16.67 -0.01
CA ILE A 406 -22.20 -18.04 0.25
C ILE A 406 -22.77 -18.23 1.66
N ASN A 407 -22.31 -17.46 2.65
CA ASN A 407 -22.84 -17.48 4.01
C ASN A 407 -23.52 -16.16 4.44
N VAL A 408 -23.93 -15.31 3.48
CA VAL A 408 -24.62 -14.04 3.73
C VAL A 408 -25.92 -13.99 2.91
N PRO A 409 -27.13 -14.20 3.48
CA PRO A 409 -27.42 -14.43 4.90
C PRO A 409 -26.89 -15.78 5.40
N ARG A 410 -26.80 -15.96 6.72
CA ARG A 410 -26.19 -17.13 7.36
C ARG A 410 -26.83 -18.44 6.89
N ARG A 411 -26.03 -19.32 6.27
CA ARG A 411 -26.39 -20.68 5.80
C ARG A 411 -25.68 -21.79 6.59
N GLU A 412 -24.95 -21.41 7.63
CA GLU A 412 -24.13 -22.33 8.45
C GLU A 412 -23.07 -23.09 7.62
N ILE A 413 -22.45 -22.38 6.68
CA ILE A 413 -21.32 -22.83 5.88
C ILE A 413 -20.08 -22.12 6.43
N GLY A 414 -19.17 -22.87 7.05
CA GLY A 414 -17.97 -22.30 7.67
C GLY A 414 -16.68 -22.57 6.88
N SER A 415 -15.56 -22.01 7.34
CA SER A 415 -14.25 -22.10 6.67
C SER A 415 -13.81 -23.52 6.33
N THR A 416 -13.88 -24.46 7.27
CA THR A 416 -13.53 -25.88 7.05
C THR A 416 -14.30 -26.54 5.89
N THR A 417 -15.59 -26.24 5.75
CA THR A 417 -16.40 -26.73 4.60
C THR A 417 -15.94 -26.09 3.30
N LEU A 418 -15.74 -24.77 3.31
CA LEU A 418 -15.29 -24.04 2.14
C LEU A 418 -13.85 -24.39 1.74
N GLU A 419 -12.99 -24.73 2.70
CA GLU A 419 -11.61 -25.15 2.48
C GLU A 419 -11.61 -26.46 1.69
N LYS A 420 -12.41 -27.45 2.13
CA LYS A 420 -12.59 -28.72 1.42
C LYS A 420 -13.20 -28.53 0.02
N LEU A 421 -14.23 -27.69 -0.10
CA LEU A 421 -14.82 -27.33 -1.39
C LEU A 421 -13.78 -26.67 -2.32
N GLY A 422 -12.98 -25.74 -1.80
CA GLY A 422 -11.93 -25.05 -2.54
C GLY A 422 -10.85 -26.00 -3.02
N ASN A 423 -10.38 -26.91 -2.15
CA ASN A 423 -9.42 -27.95 -2.52
C ASN A 423 -9.97 -28.88 -3.63
N TYR A 424 -11.20 -29.35 -3.48
CA TYR A 424 -11.86 -30.17 -4.50
C TYR A 424 -12.02 -29.41 -5.83
N ALA A 425 -12.51 -28.17 -5.79
CA ALA A 425 -12.57 -27.29 -6.96
C ALA A 425 -11.19 -27.09 -7.60
N ASN A 426 -10.13 -27.03 -6.79
CA ASN A 426 -8.74 -26.91 -7.22
C ASN A 426 -8.24 -28.12 -7.99
N GLU A 427 -8.49 -29.32 -7.46
CA GLU A 427 -8.16 -30.59 -8.12
C GLU A 427 -8.92 -30.76 -9.45
N ARG A 428 -10.21 -30.42 -9.44
CA ARG A 428 -11.11 -30.51 -10.60
C ARG A 428 -10.90 -29.41 -11.63
N LYS A 429 -10.17 -28.34 -11.27
CA LYS A 429 -9.95 -27.13 -12.09
C LYS A 429 -11.24 -26.43 -12.54
N ILE A 430 -12.24 -26.43 -11.66
CA ILE A 430 -13.52 -25.72 -11.85
C ILE A 430 -13.69 -24.65 -10.77
N SER A 431 -14.73 -23.83 -10.88
CA SER A 431 -15.12 -22.85 -9.87
C SER A 431 -15.72 -23.53 -8.64
N MET A 432 -15.69 -22.84 -7.48
CA MET A 432 -16.31 -23.32 -6.24
C MET A 432 -17.83 -23.45 -6.39
N TYR A 433 -18.45 -22.58 -7.18
CA TYR A 433 -19.87 -22.66 -7.51
C TYR A 433 -20.19 -23.96 -8.27
N ALA A 434 -19.47 -24.26 -9.36
CA ALA A 434 -19.67 -25.49 -10.11
C ALA A 434 -19.34 -26.75 -9.29
N ALA A 435 -18.30 -26.68 -8.46
CA ALA A 435 -17.90 -27.77 -7.58
C ALA A 435 -18.95 -28.10 -6.50
N ALA A 436 -19.74 -27.11 -6.06
CA ALA A 436 -20.75 -27.29 -5.04
C ALA A 436 -21.87 -28.26 -5.47
N ASP A 437 -22.14 -28.34 -6.77
CA ASP A 437 -23.16 -29.20 -7.36
C ASP A 437 -22.64 -30.58 -7.82
N GLU A 438 -21.32 -30.81 -7.79
CA GLU A 438 -20.74 -32.09 -8.22
C GLU A 438 -20.94 -33.19 -7.16
N ILE A 439 -21.42 -34.36 -7.60
CA ILE A 439 -21.62 -35.54 -6.73
C ILE A 439 -20.32 -35.99 -6.04
N GLY A 440 -19.18 -35.84 -6.73
CA GLY A 440 -17.85 -36.23 -6.22
C GLY A 440 -17.42 -35.47 -4.97
N LEU A 441 -18.01 -34.30 -4.69
CA LEU A 441 -17.75 -33.55 -3.47
C LEU A 441 -18.10 -34.35 -2.20
N GLY A 442 -19.07 -35.28 -2.29
CA GLY A 442 -19.50 -36.14 -1.19
C GLY A 442 -18.43 -37.12 -0.69
N GLU A 443 -17.35 -37.34 -1.44
CA GLU A 443 -16.21 -38.14 -0.98
C GLU A 443 -15.31 -37.34 -0.01
N HIS A 444 -15.39 -36.01 -0.03
CA HIS A 444 -14.56 -35.12 0.77
C HIS A 444 -15.32 -34.43 1.92
N LEU A 445 -16.65 -34.31 1.79
CA LEU A 445 -17.56 -33.65 2.73
C LEU A 445 -18.73 -34.55 3.12
N ASP A 446 -19.09 -34.53 4.41
CA ASP A 446 -20.27 -35.24 4.89
C ASP A 446 -21.55 -34.72 4.20
N ALA A 447 -22.53 -35.61 4.00
CA ALA A 447 -23.78 -35.33 3.29
C ALA A 447 -24.53 -34.08 3.80
N ARG A 448 -24.47 -33.81 5.12
CA ARG A 448 -25.09 -32.61 5.72
C ARG A 448 -24.52 -31.31 5.15
N PHE A 449 -23.22 -31.27 4.83
CA PHE A 449 -22.56 -30.08 4.33
C PHE A 449 -22.75 -29.91 2.81
N THR A 450 -22.80 -31.01 2.06
CA THR A 450 -23.14 -30.97 0.62
C THR A 450 -24.58 -30.49 0.41
N GLU A 451 -25.53 -30.95 1.24
CA GLU A 451 -26.92 -30.46 1.19
C GLU A 451 -27.06 -28.96 1.51
N ARG A 452 -26.17 -28.40 2.34
CA ARG A 452 -26.15 -26.96 2.64
C ARG A 452 -25.59 -26.14 1.50
N LEU A 453 -24.61 -26.68 0.78
CA LEU A 453 -24.00 -26.01 -0.38
C LEU A 453 -24.94 -25.97 -1.58
N ALA A 454 -25.78 -26.99 -1.75
CA ALA A 454 -26.78 -27.08 -2.82
C ALA A 454 -28.03 -26.20 -2.62
N ARG A 455 -28.15 -25.51 -1.48
CA ARG A 455 -29.27 -24.60 -1.14
C ARG A 455 -28.84 -23.15 -1.25
#